data_AF-G5JH65-F1
#
_entry.id   AF-G5JH65-F1
#
_cell.length_a   1.000
_cell.length_b   1.000
_cell.length_c   1.000
_cell.angle_alpha   90.00
_cell.angle_beta   90.00
_cell.angle_gamma   90.00
#
_symmetry.space_group_name_H-M   'P 1'
#
loop_
_entity.id
_entity.type
_entity.pdbx_description
1 polymer ?
#
loop_
_entity_poly.entity_id
_entity_poly.type
_entity_poly.pdbx_seq_one_letter_code
_entity_poly.pdbx_strand_id
1 'polypeptide(L)' 'MQIHELNKDDEIWFKYPNATISFPAKVIELEWNFEGEPIAKTRVGTEIVYIDDNFDIVKV' A
#
# COMPACT_ATOMS: atom_id res chain seq x y z
N MET A 1 2.96 -8.78 3.75
CA MET A 1 3.88 -8.61 2.60
C MET A 1 4.66 -7.32 2.79
N GLN A 2 5.77 -7.16 2.09
CA GLN A 2 6.51 -5.91 2.07
C GLN A 2 6.19 -5.11 0.80
N ILE A 3 6.25 -3.78 0.88
CA ILE A 3 5.89 -2.85 -0.19
C ILE A 3 6.73 -3.09 -1.44
N HIS A 4 8.02 -3.41 -1.27
CA HIS A 4 8.92 -3.66 -2.39
C HIS A 4 8.57 -4.92 -3.22
N GLU A 5 7.66 -5.76 -2.73
CA GLU A 5 7.13 -6.93 -3.46
C GLU A 5 5.91 -6.59 -4.32
N LEU A 6 5.34 -5.39 -4.17
CA LEU A 6 4.19 -4.94 -4.93
C LEU A 6 4.59 -4.56 -6.35
N ASN A 7 3.61 -4.54 -7.24
CA ASN A 7 3.76 -4.05 -8.61
C ASN A 7 2.61 -3.12 -8.95
N LYS A 8 2.83 -2.30 -9.98
CA LYS A 8 1.77 -1.50 -10.57
C LYS A 8 0.59 -2.40 -10.98
N ASP A 9 -0.61 -1.91 -10.74
CA ASP A 9 -1.89 -2.56 -10.98
C ASP A 9 -2.24 -3.74 -10.03
N ASP A 10 -1.39 -4.07 -9.06
CA ASP A 10 -1.73 -5.06 -8.03
C ASP A 10 -2.94 -4.62 -7.21
N GLU A 11 -3.84 -5.56 -6.95
CA GLU A 11 -4.96 -5.39 -6.02
C GLU A 11 -4.56 -5.91 -4.65
N ILE A 12 -4.73 -5.06 -3.63
CA ILE A 12 -4.32 -5.34 -2.26
C ILE A 12 -5.42 -4.97 -1.28
N TRP A 13 -5.35 -5.58 -0.10
CA TRP A 13 -6.00 -5.10 1.11
C TRP A 13 -4.92 -4.63 2.07
N PHE A 14 -5.10 -3.44 2.65
CA PHE A 14 -4.21 -2.95 3.69
C PHE A 14 -5.00 -2.44 4.89
N LYS A 15 -4.38 -2.41 6.06
CA LYS A 15 -4.91 -1.76 7.26
C LYS A 15 -3.80 -1.12 8.08
N TYR A 16 -4.15 -0.08 8.82
CA TYR A 16 -3.24 0.52 9.80
C TYR A 16 -2.87 -0.48 10.90
N PRO A 17 -1.69 -0.34 11.53
CA PRO A 17 -1.35 -1.09 12.74
C PRO A 17 -2.48 -1.03 13.76
N ASN A 18 -2.90 -2.19 14.26
CA ASN A 18 -3.97 -2.33 15.25
C ASN A 18 -5.37 -1.89 14.80
N ALA A 19 -5.57 -1.55 13.52
CA ALA A 19 -6.92 -1.32 13.00
C ALA A 19 -7.67 -2.65 12.80
N THR A 20 -8.98 -2.60 12.99
CA THR A 20 -9.90 -3.71 12.74
C THR A 20 -10.46 -3.70 11.31
N ILE A 21 -10.32 -2.59 10.59
CA ILE A 21 -10.87 -2.39 9.26
C ILE A 21 -9.73 -2.40 8.23
N SER A 22 -9.92 -3.17 7.17
CA SER A 22 -9.05 -3.18 6.00
C SER A 22 -9.70 -2.44 4.83
N PHE A 23 -8.87 -1.83 3.99
CA PHE A 23 -9.28 -1.07 2.83
C PHE A 23 -8.81 -1.79 1.56
N PRO A 24 -9.69 -2.00 0.57
CA PRO A 24 -9.28 -2.48 -0.74
C PRO A 24 -8.61 -1.35 -1.50
N ALA A 25 -7.49 -1.65 -2.16
CA ALA A 25 -6.74 -0.67 -2.90
C ALA A 25 -6.09 -1.26 -4.15
N LYS A 26 -5.85 -0.41 -5.13
CA LYS A 26 -5.06 -0.74 -6.32
C LYS A 26 -3.75 0.04 -6.32
N VAL A 27 -2.63 -0.66 -6.49
CA VAL A 27 -1.30 -0.04 -6.58
C VAL A 27 -1.21 0.73 -7.89
N ILE A 28 -0.93 2.02 -7.80
CA ILE A 28 -0.68 2.89 -8.95
C ILE A 28 0.81 2.84 -9.31
N GLU A 29 1.65 3.00 -8.29
CA GLU A 29 3.10 3.16 -8.45
C GLU A 29 3.83 2.82 -7.15
N LEU A 30 5.07 2.37 -7.31
CA LEU A 30 6.03 2.16 -6.24
C LEU A 30 7.05 3.29 -6.30
N GLU A 31 7.18 4.02 -5.20
CA GLU A 31 8.05 5.18 -5.07
C GLU A 31 9.04 4.95 -3.90
N TRP A 32 10.09 5.76 -3.85
CA TRP A 32 11.05 5.79 -2.74
C TRP A 32 10.91 7.11 -2.01
N ASN A 33 10.78 7.07 -0.68
CA ASN A 33 10.76 8.28 0.13
C ASN A 33 12.16 8.92 0.20
N PHE A 34 12.28 10.11 0.83
CA PHE A 34 13.56 10.81 0.97
C PHE A 34 14.60 10.07 1.85
N GLU A 35 14.15 9.08 2.63
CA GLU A 35 15.00 8.22 3.46
C GLU A 35 15.48 6.97 2.70
N GLY A 36 15.01 6.78 1.46
CA GLY A 36 15.33 5.63 0.62
C GLY A 36 14.47 4.39 0.90
N GLU A 37 13.36 4.54 1.61
CA GLU A 37 12.44 3.45 1.97
C GLU A 37 11.27 3.34 0.99
N PRO A 38 10.73 2.13 0.75
CA PRO A 38 9.73 1.89 -0.27
C PRO A 38 8.37 2.38 0.21
N ILE A 39 7.66 3.12 -0.65
CA ILE A 39 6.26 3.46 -0.44
C ILE A 39 5.44 3.07 -1.67
N ALA A 40 4.21 2.58 -1.45
CA ALA A 40 3.27 2.34 -2.52
C ALA A 40 2.23 3.46 -2.55
N LYS A 41 2.07 4.07 -3.73
CA LYS A 41 0.97 4.95 -4.03
C LYS A 41 -0.22 4.11 -4.47
N THR A 42 -1.31 4.19 -3.73
CA THR A 42 -2.50 3.36 -3.94
C THR A 42 -3.74 4.19 -4.19
N ARG A 43 -4.72 3.60 -4.87
CA ARG A 43 -6.07 4.16 -5.01
C ARG A 43 -7.06 3.40 -4.15
N VAL A 44 -7.75 4.11 -3.26
CA VAL A 44 -8.86 3.59 -2.44
C VAL A 44 -10.11 4.36 -2.83
N GLY A 45 -10.98 3.76 -3.65
CA GLY A 45 -12.12 4.48 -4.24
C GLY A 45 -11.64 5.66 -5.10
N THR A 46 -11.96 6.90 -4.70
CA THR A 46 -11.52 8.14 -5.36
C THR A 46 -10.24 8.73 -4.77
N GLU A 47 -9.80 8.25 -3.62
CA GLU A 47 -8.68 8.83 -2.87
C GLU A 47 -7.34 8.19 -3.24
N ILE A 48 -6.27 8.98 -3.12
CA ILE A 48 -4.90 8.52 -3.23
C ILE A 48 -4.32 8.40 -1.83
N VAL A 49 -3.77 7.22 -1.52
CA VAL A 49 -3.18 6.93 -0.21
C VAL A 49 -1.78 6.35 -0.42
N TYR A 50 -0.82 6.87 0.33
CA TYR A 50 0.53 6.31 0.38
C TYR A 50 0.61 5.34 1.56
N ILE A 51 1.11 4.15 1.30
CA ILE A 51 1.31 3.11 2.32
C ILE A 51 2.76 2.66 2.30
N ASP A 52 3.29 2.31 3.46
CA ASP A 52 4.64 1.81 3.68
C ASP A 52 4.60 0.44 4.37
N ASP A 53 5.76 -0.09 4.76
CA ASP A 53 5.89 -1.39 5.43
C ASP A 53 5.31 -1.42 6.86
N ASN A 54 4.84 -0.28 7.40
CA ASN A 54 4.14 -0.27 8.68
C ASN A 54 2.69 -0.75 8.57
N PHE A 55 2.14 -0.88 7.36
CA PHE A 55 0.79 -1.37 7.16
C PHE A 55 0.75 -2.90 7.07
N ASP A 56 -0.32 -3.50 7.59
CA ASP A 56 -0.59 -4.92 7.35
C ASP A 56 -1.17 -5.08 5.93
N ILE A 57 -0.40 -5.68 5.02
CA ILE A 57 -0.74 -5.78 3.59
C ILE A 57 -0.92 -7.23 3.15
N VAL A 58 -2.02 -7.48 2.42
CA VAL A 58 -2.38 -8.75 1.77
C VAL A 58 -2.66 -8.49 0.30
N LYS A 59 -2.00 -9.23 -0.61
CA LYS A 59 -2.30 -9.21 -2.05
C LYS A 59 -3.42 -10.21 -2.37
N VAL A 60 -4.30 -9.85 -3.32
CA VAL A 60 -5.42 -10.67 -3.80
C VAL A 60 -5.01 -11.52 -4.99
#